data_AF-A0AA42VEB2-F1
#
_entry.id   AF-A0AA42VEB2-F1
#
_cell.length_a   1.000
_cell.length_b   1.000
_cell.length_c   1.000
_cell.angle_alpha   90.00
_cell.angle_beta   90.00
_cell.angle_gamma   90.00
#
_symmetry.space_group_name_H-M   'P 1'
#
loop_
_entity.id
_entity.type
_entity.pdbx_description
1 polymer ?
#
loop_
_entity_poly.entity_id
_entity_poly.type
_entity_poly.pdbx_seq_one_letter_code
_entity_poly.pdbx_strand_id
1 'polypeptide(L)'
;MTLPSHKQLLHSEFALNKALSPAHIQAERQHAQKLLQAGFATAAFLHLWIVTEVAAKELMSIYKYTKDTHDALKKLGPELKRALQPHITAANKKAAHLQASELSEKTLTAMIGPLHGVFNDQAKNSSERLDVGIIKSVLNELELPFDNIKLDYLLGTKEKALPEGISNIGQITIRNRRNALVHTNGKIDGATLVQLLLVFEYFFELLTQIQAAADRLQPHSANEVA
;
A
#
# COMPACT_ATOMS: atom_id res chain seq x y z
N MET A 1 -15.18 -5.00 22.33
CA MET A 1 -14.15 -5.55 21.42
C MET A 1 -12.88 -4.69 21.57
N THR A 2 -11.75 -5.10 21.02
CA THR A 2 -10.46 -4.38 21.10
C THR A 2 -10.31 -3.36 19.98
N LEU A 3 -9.57 -2.26 20.22
CA LEU A 3 -9.20 -1.27 19.19
C LEU A 3 -8.73 -1.97 17.90
N PRO A 4 -9.08 -1.47 16.71
CA PRO A 4 -8.58 -2.03 15.48
C PRO A 4 -7.06 -1.96 15.46
N SER A 5 -6.43 -3.11 15.21
CA SER A 5 -4.98 -3.20 15.09
C SER A 5 -4.51 -2.43 13.85
N HIS A 6 -3.23 -2.07 13.83
CA HIS A 6 -2.62 -1.44 12.66
C HIS A 6 -2.84 -2.28 11.39
N LYS A 7 -2.65 -3.60 11.48
CA LYS A 7 -2.93 -4.57 10.42
C LYS A 7 -4.39 -4.54 9.96
N GLN A 8 -5.36 -4.44 10.87
CA GLN A 8 -6.79 -4.34 10.51
C GLN A 8 -7.11 -3.05 9.75
N LEU A 9 -6.55 -1.91 10.16
CA LEU A 9 -6.72 -0.64 9.46
C LEU A 9 -6.06 -0.68 8.06
N LEU A 10 -4.88 -1.27 7.94
CA LEU A 10 -4.22 -1.49 6.64
C LEU A 10 -5.11 -2.27 5.67
N HIS A 11 -5.64 -3.41 6.12
CA HIS A 11 -6.48 -4.25 5.27
C HIS A 11 -7.78 -3.54 4.86
N SER A 12 -8.41 -2.75 5.74
CA SER A 12 -9.60 -1.99 5.35
C SER A 12 -9.30 -0.97 4.26
N GLU A 13 -8.18 -0.25 4.38
CA GLU A 13 -7.80 0.77 3.40
C GLU A 13 -7.35 0.18 2.07
N PHE A 14 -6.60 -0.93 2.07
CA PHE A 14 -6.24 -1.61 0.83
C PHE A 14 -7.49 -2.07 0.07
N ALA A 15 -8.48 -2.62 0.78
CA ALA A 15 -9.70 -3.10 0.17
C ALA A 15 -10.49 -2.01 -0.58
N LEU A 16 -10.39 -0.75 -0.12
CA LEU A 16 -11.09 0.39 -0.70
C LEU A 16 -10.27 1.09 -1.80
N ASN A 17 -8.97 0.77 -1.96
CA ASN A 17 -8.11 1.48 -2.88
C ASN A 17 -8.22 0.93 -4.32
N LYS A 18 -8.80 1.73 -5.21
CA LYS A 18 -8.98 1.37 -6.62
C LYS A 18 -7.66 1.13 -7.37
N ALA A 19 -6.60 1.89 -7.07
CA ALA A 19 -5.31 1.76 -7.76
C ALA A 19 -4.60 0.43 -7.45
N LEU A 20 -4.94 -0.19 -6.32
CA LEU A 20 -4.41 -1.49 -5.91
C LEU A 20 -5.35 -2.65 -6.29
N SER A 21 -6.54 -2.35 -6.82
CA SER A 21 -7.52 -3.37 -7.15
C SER A 21 -7.06 -4.28 -8.30
N PRO A 22 -7.29 -5.62 -8.22
CA PRO A 22 -6.92 -6.56 -9.27
C PRO A 22 -7.52 -6.22 -10.63
N ALA A 23 -8.75 -5.71 -10.66
CA ALA A 23 -9.43 -5.30 -11.87
C ALA A 23 -8.74 -4.12 -12.58
N HIS A 24 -8.30 -3.11 -11.82
CA HIS A 24 -7.56 -1.98 -12.37
C HIS A 24 -6.20 -2.44 -12.91
N ILE A 25 -5.43 -3.18 -12.11
CA ILE A 25 -4.11 -3.70 -12.51
C ILE A 25 -4.22 -4.53 -13.80
N GLN A 26 -5.24 -5.39 -13.91
CA GLN A 26 -5.47 -6.20 -15.11
C GLN A 26 -5.78 -5.34 -16.34
N ALA A 27 -6.57 -4.26 -16.18
CA ALA A 27 -6.88 -3.35 -17.28
C ALA A 27 -5.63 -2.62 -17.79
N GLU A 28 -4.77 -2.13 -16.89
CA GLU A 28 -3.51 -1.47 -17.25
C GLU A 28 -2.55 -2.45 -17.97
N ARG A 29 -2.46 -3.69 -17.49
CA ARG A 29 -1.67 -4.75 -18.17
C ARG A 29 -2.16 -5.01 -19.60
N GLN A 30 -3.48 -5.13 -19.79
CA GLN A 30 -4.05 -5.30 -21.12
C GLN A 30 -3.79 -4.11 -22.04
N HIS A 31 -3.79 -2.89 -21.49
CA HIS A 31 -3.45 -1.69 -22.25
C HIS A 31 -2.00 -1.71 -22.72
N ALA A 32 -1.05 -2.05 -21.83
CA ALA A 32 0.35 -2.23 -22.20
C ALA A 32 0.54 -3.30 -23.29
N GLN A 33 -0.19 -4.41 -23.19
CA GLN A 33 -0.13 -5.49 -24.17
C GLN A 33 -0.61 -5.05 -25.56
N LYS A 34 -1.68 -4.24 -25.62
CA LYS A 34 -2.16 -3.65 -26.89
C LYS A 34 -1.12 -2.73 -27.53
N LEU A 35 -0.46 -1.88 -26.73
CA LEU A 35 0.62 -1.02 -27.20
C LEU A 35 1.79 -1.84 -27.76
N LEU A 36 2.15 -2.93 -27.08
CA LEU A 36 3.22 -3.83 -27.54
C LEU A 36 2.87 -4.51 -28.87
N GLN A 37 1.65 -5.04 -29.01
CA GLN A 37 1.18 -5.67 -30.24
C GLN A 37 1.14 -4.69 -31.42
N ALA A 38 0.91 -3.41 -31.15
CA ALA A 38 0.97 -2.34 -32.15
C ALA A 38 2.39 -1.82 -32.44
N GLY A 39 3.43 -2.41 -31.83
CA GLY A 39 4.83 -2.03 -32.05
C GLY A 39 5.36 -0.89 -31.18
N PHE A 40 4.57 -0.39 -30.22
CA PHE A 40 4.93 0.72 -29.34
C PHE A 40 5.54 0.26 -28.01
N ALA A 41 6.68 -0.44 -28.07
CA ALA A 41 7.36 -0.98 -26.88
C ALA A 41 7.69 0.09 -25.83
N THR A 42 8.15 1.27 -26.27
CA THR A 42 8.45 2.39 -25.36
C THR A 42 7.21 2.89 -24.62
N ALA A 43 6.08 3.04 -25.32
CA ALA A 43 4.84 3.49 -24.70
C ALA A 43 4.31 2.46 -23.70
N ALA A 44 4.37 1.17 -24.05
CA ALA A 44 3.99 0.08 -23.16
C ALA A 44 4.81 0.10 -21.86
N PHE A 45 6.13 0.31 -21.95
CA PHE A 45 6.99 0.43 -20.78
C PHE A 45 6.67 1.62 -19.89
N LEU A 46 6.54 2.81 -20.47
CA LEU A 46 6.24 4.02 -19.70
C LEU A 46 4.90 3.89 -18.97
N HIS A 47 3.92 3.28 -19.63
CA HIS A 47 2.62 2.98 -19.03
C HIS A 47 2.75 2.08 -17.80
N LEU A 48 3.42 0.91 -17.93
CA LEU A 48 3.64 -0.01 -16.81
C LEU A 48 4.44 0.62 -15.67
N TRP A 49 5.41 1.48 -16.00
CA TRP A 49 6.20 2.21 -15.02
C TRP A 49 5.34 3.17 -14.21
N ILE A 50 4.50 3.98 -14.87
CA ILE A 50 3.61 4.94 -14.20
C ILE A 50 2.65 4.19 -13.26
N VAL A 51 2.04 3.11 -13.73
CA VAL A 51 1.12 2.29 -12.93
C VAL A 51 1.82 1.73 -11.70
N THR A 52 3.03 1.22 -11.87
CA THR A 52 3.87 0.72 -10.76
C THR A 52 4.17 1.81 -9.74
N GLU A 53 4.56 3.00 -10.20
CA GLU A 53 4.92 4.12 -9.32
C GLU A 53 3.71 4.65 -8.54
N VAL A 54 2.56 4.77 -9.21
CA VAL A 54 1.30 5.17 -8.56
C VAL A 54 0.92 4.16 -7.49
N ALA A 55 0.88 2.87 -7.82
CA ALA A 55 0.53 1.83 -6.85
C ALA A 55 1.48 1.80 -5.64
N ALA A 56 2.79 1.94 -5.87
CA ALA A 56 3.75 1.99 -4.77
C ALA A 56 3.55 3.21 -3.86
N LYS A 57 3.29 4.40 -4.42
CA LYS A 57 2.99 5.60 -3.63
C LYS A 57 1.71 5.46 -2.81
N GLU A 58 0.68 4.82 -3.37
CA GLU A 58 -0.56 4.51 -2.64
C GLU A 58 -0.31 3.56 -1.47
N LEU A 59 0.48 2.49 -1.65
CA LEU A 59 0.87 1.59 -0.56
C LEU A 59 1.57 2.35 0.59
N MET A 60 2.50 3.26 0.25
CA MET A 60 3.20 4.08 1.25
C MET A 60 2.26 5.01 1.99
N SER A 61 1.35 5.66 1.27
CA SER A 61 0.38 6.59 1.85
C SER A 61 -0.54 5.87 2.84
N ILE A 62 -1.12 4.74 2.42
CA ILE A 62 -1.97 3.91 3.28
C ILE A 62 -1.23 3.51 4.55
N TYR A 63 0.00 3.00 4.43
CA TYR A 63 0.78 2.58 5.58
C TYR A 63 1.07 3.68 6.60
N LYS A 64 1.50 4.85 6.12
CA LYS A 64 1.76 5.99 7.01
C LYS A 64 0.48 6.44 7.69
N TYR A 65 -0.59 6.59 6.91
CA TYR A 65 -1.91 6.97 7.40
C TYR A 65 -2.40 6.04 8.51
N THR A 66 -2.39 4.72 8.27
CA THR A 66 -2.91 3.74 9.23
C THR A 66 -2.03 3.63 10.46
N LYS A 67 -0.71 3.78 10.30
CA LYS A 67 0.23 3.79 11.42
C LYS A 67 -0.04 4.99 12.34
N ASP A 68 -0.10 6.19 11.78
CA ASP A 68 -0.33 7.42 12.55
C ASP A 68 -1.70 7.40 13.22
N THR A 69 -2.72 6.91 12.52
CA THR A 69 -4.08 6.71 13.08
C THR A 69 -4.06 5.75 14.26
N HIS A 70 -3.40 4.59 14.10
CA HIS A 70 -3.32 3.58 15.16
C HIS A 70 -2.59 4.12 16.41
N ASP A 71 -1.49 4.85 16.21
CA ASP A 71 -0.72 5.46 17.31
C ASP A 71 -1.51 6.57 18.01
N ALA A 72 -2.30 7.36 17.28
CA ALA A 72 -3.18 8.38 17.86
C ALA A 72 -4.29 7.74 18.72
N LEU A 73 -4.97 6.71 18.21
CA LEU A 73 -6.04 6.02 18.94
C LEU A 73 -5.53 5.38 20.24
N LYS A 74 -4.33 4.78 20.22
CA LYS A 74 -3.68 4.22 21.41
C LYS A 74 -3.44 5.26 22.49
N LYS A 75 -3.01 6.47 22.11
CA LYS A 75 -2.75 7.57 23.05
C LYS A 75 -4.05 8.16 23.63
N LEU A 76 -5.10 8.27 22.81
CA LEU A 76 -6.39 8.85 23.21
C LEU A 76 -7.23 7.93 24.11
N GLY A 77 -7.07 6.61 24.01
CA GLY A 77 -7.89 5.65 24.75
C GLY A 77 -7.98 5.90 26.27
N PRO A 78 -6.86 6.03 27.00
CA PRO A 78 -6.88 6.31 28.44
C PRO A 78 -7.49 7.67 28.79
N GLU A 79 -7.25 8.70 27.99
CA GLU A 79 -7.75 10.06 28.22
C GLU A 79 -9.26 10.14 28.03
N LEU A 80 -9.75 9.52 26.96
CA LEU A 80 -11.17 9.43 26.66
C LEU A 80 -11.92 8.64 27.74
N LYS A 81 -11.35 7.52 28.21
CA LYS A 81 -11.93 6.77 29.33
C LYS A 81 -12.04 7.62 30.59
N ARG A 82 -11.00 8.41 30.90
CA ARG A 82 -11.02 9.35 32.04
C ARG A 82 -12.07 10.45 31.85
N ALA A 83 -12.20 11.00 30.64
CA ALA A 83 -13.16 12.06 30.33
C ALA A 83 -14.62 11.57 30.36
N LEU A 84 -14.88 10.32 30.00
CA LEU A 84 -16.21 9.71 30.03
C LEU A 84 -16.63 9.25 31.43
N GLN A 85 -15.67 9.07 32.35
CA GLN A 85 -15.91 8.57 33.71
C GLN A 85 -17.00 9.34 34.50
N PRO A 86 -17.10 10.69 34.41
CA PRO A 86 -18.14 11.46 35.10
C PRO A 86 -19.54 11.32 34.52
N HIS A 87 -19.69 10.83 33.28
CA HIS A 87 -20.97 10.72 32.57
C HIS A 87 -21.62 9.33 32.70
N ILE A 88 -21.04 8.47 33.53
CA ILE A 88 -21.49 7.09 33.74
C ILE A 88 -22.60 7.07 34.79
N THR A 89 -23.74 6.49 34.42
CA THR A 89 -24.94 6.39 35.27
C THR A 89 -25.15 5.00 35.87
N ALA A 90 -24.18 4.10 35.71
CA ALA A 90 -24.29 2.73 36.18
C ALA A 90 -24.33 2.58 37.71
N ALA A 91 -25.18 1.66 38.18
CA ALA A 91 -25.50 1.47 39.60
C ALA A 91 -24.35 0.94 40.48
N ASN A 92 -23.29 0.37 39.90
CA ASN A 92 -22.15 -0.15 40.67
C ASN A 92 -20.83 -0.02 39.89
N LYS A 93 -19.70 -0.12 40.61
CA LYS A 93 -18.34 0.09 40.06
C LYS A 93 -18.02 -0.82 38.86
N LYS A 94 -18.50 -2.07 38.87
CA LYS A 94 -18.27 -3.03 37.79
C LYS A 94 -19.05 -2.65 36.53
N ALA A 95 -20.33 -2.32 36.69
CA ALA A 95 -21.19 -1.84 35.62
C ALA A 95 -20.72 -0.49 35.06
N ALA A 96 -20.23 0.40 35.92
CA ALA A 96 -19.64 1.67 35.54
C ALA A 96 -18.40 1.49 34.66
N HIS A 97 -17.49 0.61 35.07
CA HIS A 97 -16.31 0.30 34.27
C HIS A 97 -16.68 -0.30 32.90
N LEU A 98 -17.69 -1.16 32.85
CA LEU A 98 -18.16 -1.75 31.59
C LEU A 98 -18.74 -0.67 30.66
N GLN A 99 -19.63 0.19 31.18
CA GLN A 99 -20.22 1.30 30.42
C GLN A 99 -19.14 2.29 29.92
N ALA A 100 -18.13 2.59 30.75
CA ALA A 100 -16.99 3.44 30.37
C ALA A 100 -16.24 2.85 29.17
N SER A 101 -15.97 1.54 29.24
CA SER A 101 -15.26 0.80 28.20
C SER A 101 -16.06 0.79 26.89
N GLU A 102 -17.37 0.54 26.94
CA GLU A 102 -18.24 0.54 25.76
C GLU A 102 -18.35 1.92 25.10
N LEU A 103 -18.53 2.98 25.89
CA LEU A 103 -18.60 4.35 25.38
C LEU A 103 -17.26 4.79 24.78
N SER A 104 -16.17 4.47 25.46
CA SER A 104 -14.81 4.75 24.95
C SER A 104 -14.57 4.05 23.63
N GLU A 105 -14.96 2.77 23.53
CA GLU A 105 -14.85 1.98 22.31
C GLU A 105 -15.64 2.60 21.15
N LYS A 106 -16.94 2.89 21.34
CA LYS A 106 -17.78 3.52 20.32
C LYS A 106 -17.21 4.85 19.85
N THR A 107 -16.70 5.65 20.79
CA THR A 107 -16.14 6.96 20.47
C THR A 107 -14.83 6.83 19.69
N LEU A 108 -13.92 5.92 20.09
CA LEU A 108 -12.67 5.69 19.37
C LEU A 108 -12.91 5.21 17.93
N THR A 109 -13.87 4.32 17.71
CA THR A 109 -14.24 3.90 16.35
C THR A 109 -14.80 5.06 15.54
N ALA A 110 -15.65 5.91 16.14
CA ALA A 110 -16.17 7.10 15.48
C ALA A 110 -15.08 8.13 15.14
N MET A 111 -13.92 8.11 15.80
CA MET A 111 -12.79 9.01 15.53
C MET A 111 -11.98 8.62 14.28
N ILE A 112 -12.08 7.38 13.78
CA ILE A 112 -11.33 6.93 12.59
C ILE A 112 -11.67 7.80 11.37
N GLY A 113 -12.96 8.07 11.12
CA GLY A 113 -13.42 8.88 9.99
C GLY A 113 -12.90 10.33 10.02
N PRO A 114 -13.07 11.09 11.12
CA PRO A 114 -12.48 12.41 11.27
C PRO A 114 -10.95 12.43 11.14
N LEU A 115 -10.25 11.42 11.66
CA LEU A 115 -8.80 11.31 11.57
C LEU A 115 -8.33 10.94 10.16
N HIS A 116 -9.19 10.29 9.35
CA HIS A 116 -8.90 9.94 7.97
C HIS A 116 -8.47 11.16 7.14
N GLY A 117 -9.25 12.24 7.15
CA GLY A 117 -8.91 13.43 6.37
C GLY A 117 -7.55 14.02 6.76
N VAL A 118 -7.30 14.18 8.06
CA VAL A 118 -6.09 14.82 8.59
C VAL A 118 -4.83 14.01 8.24
N PHE A 119 -4.83 12.72 8.57
CA PHE A 119 -3.63 11.89 8.42
C PHE A 119 -3.44 11.42 6.98
N ASN A 120 -4.50 11.19 6.21
CA ASN A 120 -4.37 10.75 4.82
C ASN A 120 -3.78 11.86 3.94
N ASP A 121 -4.25 13.10 4.09
CA ASP A 121 -3.70 14.24 3.33
C ASP A 121 -2.22 14.46 3.67
N GLN A 122 -1.86 14.35 4.95
CA GLN A 122 -0.47 14.42 5.38
C GLN A 122 0.36 13.25 4.83
N ALA A 123 -0.18 12.02 4.83
CA ALA A 123 0.48 10.84 4.30
C ALA A 123 0.74 10.97 2.79
N LYS A 124 -0.23 11.47 2.02
CA LYS A 124 -0.10 11.73 0.57
C LYS A 124 0.99 12.76 0.29
N ASN A 125 0.96 13.90 0.98
CA ASN A 125 1.98 14.96 0.84
C ASN A 125 3.37 14.46 1.23
N SER A 126 3.48 13.61 2.25
CA SER A 126 4.76 13.03 2.67
C SER A 126 5.29 11.93 1.74
N SER A 127 4.47 11.46 0.78
CA SER A 127 4.79 10.34 -0.12
C SER A 127 5.17 10.80 -1.53
N GLU A 128 5.50 12.09 -1.70
CA GLU A 128 6.05 12.64 -2.96
C GLU A 128 7.29 11.88 -3.45
N ARG A 129 8.15 11.45 -2.52
CA ARG A 129 9.34 10.65 -2.80
C ARG A 129 9.11 9.17 -2.49
N LEU A 130 9.41 8.33 -3.46
CA LEU A 130 9.30 6.88 -3.30
C LEU A 130 10.38 6.34 -2.36
N ASP A 131 9.95 5.64 -1.31
CA ASP A 131 10.82 4.97 -0.34
C ASP A 131 10.48 3.49 -0.27
N VAL A 132 11.34 2.68 -0.90
CA VAL A 132 11.20 1.22 -0.94
C VAL A 132 11.23 0.60 0.46
N GLY A 133 11.87 1.24 1.44
CA GLY A 133 11.88 0.77 2.83
C GLY A 133 10.48 0.72 3.44
N ILE A 134 9.62 1.68 3.07
CA ILE A 134 8.21 1.72 3.52
C ILE A 134 7.42 0.60 2.85
N ILE A 135 7.60 0.37 1.54
CA ILE A 135 6.96 -0.75 0.83
C ILE A 135 7.33 -2.09 1.46
N LYS A 136 8.61 -2.30 1.77
CA LYS A 136 9.07 -3.51 2.45
C LYS A 136 8.45 -3.66 3.84
N SER A 137 8.26 -2.55 4.56
CA SER A 137 7.59 -2.55 5.86
C SER A 137 6.12 -2.98 5.74
N VAL A 138 5.41 -2.52 4.69
CA VAL A 138 4.06 -2.99 4.37
C VAL A 138 4.03 -4.49 4.18
N LEU A 139 4.90 -5.01 3.30
CA LEU A 139 4.92 -6.44 2.99
C LEU A 139 5.25 -7.31 4.22
N ASN A 140 6.15 -6.84 5.10
CA ASN A 140 6.47 -7.50 6.37
C ASN A 140 5.28 -7.51 7.35
N GLU A 141 4.58 -6.39 7.51
CA GLU A 141 3.39 -6.29 8.38
C GLU A 141 2.27 -7.24 7.92
N LEU A 142 2.17 -7.43 6.60
CA LEU A 142 1.23 -8.35 5.96
C LEU A 142 1.73 -9.81 5.93
N GLU A 143 2.96 -10.07 6.39
CA GLU A 143 3.60 -11.39 6.39
C GLU A 143 3.68 -12.02 4.98
N LEU A 144 3.82 -11.19 3.95
CA LEU A 144 3.94 -11.64 2.57
C LEU A 144 5.43 -11.83 2.19
N PRO A 145 5.81 -12.99 1.63
CA PRO A 145 7.17 -13.18 1.15
C PRO A 145 7.45 -12.30 -0.07
N PHE A 146 8.63 -11.70 -0.12
CA PHE A 146 9.07 -10.90 -1.26
C PHE A 146 10.57 -11.01 -1.52
N ASP A 147 10.92 -10.92 -2.80
CA ASP A 147 12.27 -10.76 -3.32
C ASP A 147 12.73 -9.29 -3.15
N ASN A 148 13.70 -9.10 -2.27
CA ASN A 148 14.31 -7.80 -2.00
C ASN A 148 14.98 -7.20 -3.23
N ILE A 149 15.64 -8.04 -4.03
CA ILE A 149 16.46 -7.61 -5.17
C ILE A 149 15.54 -7.10 -6.29
N LYS A 150 14.45 -7.81 -6.60
CA LYS A 150 13.47 -7.37 -7.62
C LYS A 150 12.77 -6.07 -7.23
N LEU A 151 12.36 -5.93 -5.97
CA LEU A 151 11.76 -4.68 -5.49
C LEU A 151 12.73 -3.51 -5.53
N ASP A 152 13.98 -3.74 -5.12
CA ASP A 152 15.02 -2.72 -5.20
C ASP A 152 15.36 -2.33 -6.64
N TYR A 153 15.30 -3.27 -7.59
CA TYR A 153 15.45 -2.99 -9.01
C TYR A 153 14.34 -2.08 -9.54
N LEU A 154 13.09 -2.44 -9.24
CA LEU A 154 11.93 -1.77 -9.80
C LEU A 154 11.70 -0.38 -9.18
N LEU A 155 11.82 -0.28 -7.86
CA LEU A 155 11.40 0.89 -7.09
C LEU A 155 12.58 1.67 -6.51
N GLY A 156 13.78 1.08 -6.43
CA GLY A 156 14.94 1.69 -5.79
C GLY A 156 15.55 2.82 -6.61
N THR A 157 16.06 3.83 -5.90
CA THR A 157 16.71 5.03 -6.47
C THR A 157 18.24 5.02 -6.33
N LYS A 158 18.82 3.96 -5.75
CA LYS A 158 20.25 3.86 -5.40
C LYS A 158 21.04 2.94 -6.35
N GLU A 159 22.36 3.11 -6.37
CA GLU A 159 23.29 2.20 -7.03
C GLU A 159 23.31 0.84 -6.31
N LYS A 160 22.58 -0.13 -6.86
CA LYS A 160 22.58 -1.53 -6.44
C LYS A 160 22.84 -2.42 -7.65
N ALA A 161 23.48 -3.58 -7.45
CA ALA A 161 23.78 -4.51 -8.54
C ALA A 161 22.50 -5.00 -9.26
N LEU A 162 22.62 -5.34 -10.54
CA LEU A 162 21.49 -5.91 -11.30
C LEU A 162 21.14 -7.32 -10.76
N PRO A 163 19.84 -7.68 -10.70
CA PRO A 163 19.41 -9.04 -10.37
C PRO A 163 19.97 -10.07 -11.37
N GLU A 164 20.29 -11.28 -10.88
CA GLU A 164 20.62 -12.41 -11.76
C GLU A 164 19.48 -12.67 -12.76
N GLY A 165 19.82 -12.87 -14.04
CA GLY A 165 18.86 -13.06 -15.14
C GLY A 165 18.44 -11.79 -15.88
N ILE A 166 18.71 -10.60 -15.33
CA ILE A 166 18.56 -9.32 -16.05
C ILE A 166 19.91 -8.97 -16.69
N SER A 167 20.24 -9.63 -17.81
CA SER A 167 21.50 -9.41 -18.53
C SER A 167 21.51 -8.03 -19.20
N ASN A 168 22.60 -7.28 -19.00
CA ASN A 168 23.06 -6.36 -20.04
C ASN A 168 24.58 -6.21 -20.01
N ILE A 169 25.19 -6.39 -21.18
CA ILE A 169 26.61 -6.16 -21.44
C ILE A 169 26.96 -4.72 -21.02
N GLY A 170 27.87 -4.57 -20.05
CA GLY A 170 28.54 -3.31 -19.73
C GLY A 170 27.95 -2.42 -18.61
N GLN A 171 26.81 -2.77 -17.98
CA GLN A 171 26.28 -1.98 -16.87
C GLN A 171 26.04 -2.81 -15.60
N ILE A 172 26.58 -2.33 -14.48
CA ILE A 172 26.71 -3.10 -13.24
C ILE A 172 25.63 -2.75 -12.20
N THR A 173 24.87 -1.67 -12.38
CA THR A 173 23.91 -1.19 -11.38
C THR A 173 22.53 -0.83 -11.94
N ILE A 174 21.50 -0.96 -11.10
CA ILE A 174 20.10 -0.55 -11.32
C ILE A 174 20.02 0.91 -11.74
N ARG A 175 20.75 1.80 -11.05
CA ARG A 175 20.81 3.23 -11.37
C ARG A 175 21.39 3.47 -12.75
N ASN A 176 22.46 2.78 -13.15
CA ASN A 176 23.07 2.98 -14.46
C ASN A 176 22.14 2.55 -15.60
N ARG A 177 21.38 1.46 -15.41
CA ARG A 177 20.38 1.04 -16.39
C ARG A 177 19.17 1.97 -16.44
N ARG A 178 18.65 2.41 -15.29
CA ARG A 178 17.60 3.44 -15.23
C ARG A 178 18.07 4.76 -15.83
N ASN A 179 19.29 5.19 -15.55
CA ASN A 179 19.88 6.39 -16.14
C ASN A 179 20.08 6.23 -17.64
N ALA A 180 20.48 5.05 -18.14
CA ALA A 180 20.55 4.79 -19.58
C ALA A 180 19.16 4.85 -20.24
N LEU A 181 18.11 4.36 -19.56
CA LEU A 181 16.72 4.56 -19.99
C LEU A 181 16.35 6.06 -20.01
N VAL A 182 16.82 6.85 -19.04
CA VAL A 182 16.64 8.31 -19.06
C VAL A 182 17.44 8.97 -20.20
N HIS A 183 18.68 8.55 -20.44
CA HIS A 183 19.56 9.08 -21.49
C HIS A 183 19.16 8.65 -22.91
N THR A 184 18.32 7.62 -23.04
CA THR A 184 17.64 7.25 -24.30
C THR A 184 16.30 7.97 -24.48
N ASN A 185 15.99 8.96 -23.63
CA ASN A 185 14.68 9.61 -23.54
C ASN A 185 13.53 8.60 -23.36
N GLY A 186 13.76 7.53 -22.61
CA GLY A 186 12.79 6.47 -22.33
C GLY A 186 12.62 5.46 -23.46
N LYS A 187 13.37 5.56 -24.57
CA LYS A 187 13.23 4.64 -25.69
C LYS A 187 13.78 3.27 -25.36
N ILE A 188 12.91 2.26 -25.44
CA ILE A 188 13.27 0.86 -25.32
C ILE A 188 12.83 0.07 -26.56
N ASP A 189 13.62 -0.95 -26.90
CA ASP A 189 13.26 -1.95 -27.89
C ASP A 189 12.40 -3.07 -27.30
N GLY A 190 11.83 -3.91 -28.16
CA GLY A 190 10.97 -5.02 -27.75
C GLY A 190 11.70 -6.07 -26.91
N ALA A 191 12.97 -6.35 -27.21
CA ALA A 191 13.75 -7.35 -26.48
C ALA A 191 13.99 -6.93 -25.02
N THR A 192 14.34 -5.66 -24.82
CA THR A 192 14.50 -5.07 -23.49
C THR A 192 13.18 -5.05 -22.74
N LEU A 193 12.06 -4.70 -23.39
CA LEU A 193 10.74 -4.73 -22.76
C LEU A 193 10.40 -6.14 -22.25
N VAL A 194 10.60 -7.18 -23.07
CA VAL A 194 10.30 -8.56 -22.69
C VAL A 194 11.04 -8.97 -21.41
N GLN A 195 12.30 -8.57 -21.26
CA GLN A 195 13.06 -8.82 -20.03
C GLN A 195 12.47 -8.07 -18.82
N LEU A 196 12.05 -6.82 -19.01
CA LEU A 196 11.51 -5.97 -17.94
C LEU A 196 10.10 -6.38 -17.50
N LEU A 197 9.30 -6.96 -18.39
CA LEU A 197 7.94 -7.42 -18.09
C LEU A 197 7.92 -8.38 -16.88
N LEU A 198 8.92 -9.26 -16.77
CA LEU A 198 9.01 -10.20 -15.65
C LEU A 198 9.08 -9.50 -14.28
N VAL A 199 9.67 -8.31 -14.21
CA VAL A 199 9.78 -7.55 -12.96
C VAL A 199 8.48 -6.81 -12.65
N PHE A 200 7.81 -6.27 -13.67
CA PHE A 200 6.48 -5.65 -13.50
C PHE A 200 5.45 -6.68 -13.07
N GLU A 201 5.42 -7.84 -13.72
CA GLU A 201 4.50 -8.93 -13.40
C GLU A 201 4.68 -9.40 -11.95
N TYR A 202 5.92 -9.59 -11.52
CA TYR A 202 6.22 -9.89 -10.13
C TYR A 202 5.64 -8.86 -9.14
N PHE A 203 5.74 -7.57 -9.44
CA PHE A 203 5.17 -6.53 -8.58
C PHE A 203 3.63 -6.56 -8.56
N PHE A 204 2.99 -6.73 -9.71
CA PHE A 204 1.53 -6.82 -9.81
C PHE A 204 0.96 -8.07 -9.13
N GLU A 205 1.70 -9.18 -9.15
CA GLU A 205 1.36 -10.37 -8.37
C GLU A 205 1.39 -10.08 -6.86
N LEU A 206 2.39 -9.33 -6.37
CA LEU A 206 2.41 -8.89 -4.96
C LEU A 206 1.20 -8.03 -4.63
N LEU A 207 0.82 -7.07 -5.48
CA LEU A 207 -0.37 -6.24 -5.27
C LEU A 207 -1.65 -7.09 -5.17
N THR A 208 -1.77 -8.09 -6.03
CA THR A 208 -2.91 -9.03 -6.00
C THR A 208 -2.94 -9.82 -4.70
N GLN A 209 -1.78 -10.23 -4.17
CA GLN A 209 -1.68 -10.92 -2.87
C GLN A 209 -2.05 -10.00 -1.70
N ILE A 210 -1.64 -8.74 -1.73
CA ILE A 210 -2.02 -7.73 -0.73
C ILE A 210 -3.54 -7.58 -0.69
N GLN A 211 -4.18 -7.44 -1.86
CA GLN A 211 -5.64 -7.33 -1.94
C GLN A 211 -6.32 -8.60 -1.42
N ALA A 212 -5.87 -9.78 -1.87
CA ALA A 212 -6.47 -11.04 -1.44
C ALA A 212 -6.34 -11.26 0.08
N ALA A 213 -5.26 -10.79 0.70
CA ALA A 213 -5.11 -10.81 2.15
C ALA A 213 -6.08 -9.83 2.84
N ALA A 214 -6.31 -8.65 2.25
CA ALA A 214 -7.29 -7.68 2.73
C ALA A 214 -8.73 -8.20 2.70
N ASP A 215 -9.15 -8.80 1.58
CA ASP A 215 -10.51 -9.30 1.39
C ASP A 215 -10.85 -10.45 2.37
N ARG A 216 -9.86 -11.27 2.77
CA ARG A 216 -10.03 -12.36 3.75
C ARG A 216 -10.24 -11.86 5.17
N LEU A 217 -9.78 -10.66 5.50
CA LEU A 217 -9.80 -10.10 6.85
C LEU A 217 -10.90 -9.08 7.06
N GLN A 218 -11.58 -8.64 6.00
CA GLN A 218 -12.86 -7.96 6.15
C GLN A 218 -13.89 -8.98 6.63
N PRO A 219 -14.57 -8.76 7.78
CA PRO A 219 -15.80 -9.50 8.03
C PRO A 219 -16.70 -9.24 6.83
N HIS A 220 -17.28 -10.29 6.25
CA HIS A 220 -18.25 -10.12 5.18
C HIS A 220 -19.36 -9.20 5.67
N SER A 221 -19.30 -7.92 5.32
CA SER A 221 -20.41 -6.98 5.32
C SER A 221 -21.38 -7.35 4.18
N ALA A 222 -21.67 -8.64 4.02
CA ALA A 222 -22.65 -9.15 3.10
C ALA A 222 -23.94 -9.35 3.90
N ASN A 223 -24.91 -8.47 3.61
CA ASN A 223 -26.32 -8.49 4.00
C ASN A 223 -26.69 -7.88 5.36
N GLU A 224 -26.74 -6.54 5.40
CA GLU A 224 -27.84 -5.82 6.07
C GLU A 224 -28.35 -4.70 5.15
N VAL A 225 -28.92 -5.09 4.01
CA VAL A 225 -30.01 -4.32 3.38
C VAL A 225 -30.99 -5.35 2.82
N ALA A 226 -32.01 -5.67 3.62
CA ALA A 226 -33.28 -6.25 3.19
C ALA A 226 -34.36 -5.73 4.13
#